data_AF-A0A372IXR6-F1
#
_entry.id   AF-A0A372IXR6-F1
#
_cell.length_a   1.000
_cell.length_b   1.000
_cell.length_c   1.000
_cell.angle_alpha   90.00
_cell.angle_beta   90.00
_cell.angle_gamma   90.00
#
_symmetry.space_group_name_H-M   'P 1'
#
loop_
_entity.id
_entity.type
_entity.pdbx_description
1 polymer ?
#
loop_
_entity_poly.entity_id
_entity_poly.type
_entity_poly.pdbx_seq_one_letter_code
_entity_poly.pdbx_strand_id
1 'polypeptide(L)'
;MAGAGRTWIARLTPPADGTVTALLDLPLGLDVWERHPDALVVAAPEGVLADLERRGLARVQRWATREEYEAQPGAPPADGDP
;
A
#
# COMPACT_ATOMS: atom_id res chain seq x y z
N MET A 1 -19.01 11.86 2.30
CA MET A 1 -18.96 10.53 1.66
C MET A 1 -17.56 10.36 1.10
N ALA A 2 -16.63 9.79 1.89
CA ALA A 2 -15.34 9.39 1.34
C ALA A 2 -15.63 8.20 0.42
N GLY A 3 -15.44 8.38 -0.89
CA GLY A 3 -15.81 7.41 -1.88
C GLY A 3 -15.25 6.04 -1.52
N ALA A 4 -16.10 5.01 -1.65
CA ALA A 4 -15.68 3.62 -1.79
C ALA A 4 -14.92 3.43 -3.12
N GLY A 5 -13.94 4.30 -3.36
CA GLY A 5 -13.07 4.30 -4.52
C GLY A 5 -11.96 3.29 -4.27
N ARG A 6 -11.78 2.41 -5.26
CA ARG A 6 -10.79 1.33 -5.31
C ARG A 6 -9.60 1.51 -4.36
N THR A 7 -9.42 0.52 -3.50
CA THR A 7 -8.25 0.42 -2.64
C THR A 7 -7.03 0.08 -3.49
N TRP A 8 -5.96 0.85 -3.33
CA TRP A 8 -4.70 0.64 -4.03
C TRP A 8 -3.66 0.06 -3.08
N ILE A 9 -2.92 -0.93 -3.58
CA ILE A 9 -1.70 -1.42 -2.95
C ILE A 9 -0.56 -0.51 -3.39
N ALA A 10 -0.01 0.21 -2.42
CA ALA A 10 1.09 1.11 -2.66
C ALA A 10 2.21 0.90 -1.66
N ARG A 11 3.44 1.02 -2.15
CA ARG A 11 4.63 1.06 -1.32
C ARG A 11 4.91 2.50 -0.91
N LEU A 12 4.88 2.75 0.38
CA LEU A 12 5.27 3.98 1.03
C LEU A 12 6.75 3.90 1.41
N THR A 13 7.56 4.82 0.89
CA THR A 13 8.93 5.02 1.36
C THR A 13 8.97 6.32 2.18
N PRO A 14 9.43 6.28 3.44
CA PRO A 14 9.59 7.51 4.21
C PRO A 14 10.62 8.45 3.55
N PRO A 15 10.50 9.77 3.72
CA PRO A 15 11.50 10.73 3.28
C PRO A 15 12.82 10.52 4.04
N ALA A 16 13.91 11.14 3.56
CA ALA A 16 15.25 10.95 4.13
C ALA A 16 15.35 11.25 5.65
N ASP A 17 14.52 12.18 6.14
CA ASP A 17 14.43 12.55 7.56
C ASP A 17 13.31 11.81 8.33
N GLY A 18 12.54 10.95 7.64
CA GLY A 18 11.42 10.21 8.19
C GLY A 18 11.75 8.74 8.45
N THR A 19 10.98 8.09 9.32
CA THR A 19 11.07 6.64 9.56
C THR A 19 9.76 5.95 9.26
N VAL A 20 9.82 4.66 8.95
CA VAL A 20 8.65 3.79 8.83
C VAL A 20 7.77 3.86 10.09
N THR A 21 8.37 3.92 11.27
CA THR A 21 7.66 4.05 12.55
C THR A 21 6.87 5.36 12.63
N ALA A 22 7.45 6.48 12.19
CA ALA A 22 6.74 7.75 12.16
C ALA A 22 5.51 7.71 11.24
N LEU A 23 5.56 6.96 10.13
CA LEU A 23 4.39 6.74 9.27
C LEU A 23 3.30 5.90 9.95
N LEU A 24 3.70 4.90 10.75
CA LEU A 24 2.77 4.04 11.50
C LEU A 24 2.12 4.76 12.69
N ASP A 25 2.82 5.74 13.27
CA ASP A 25 2.32 6.53 14.40
C ASP A 25 1.21 7.52 13.97
N LEU A 26 1.14 7.85 12.68
CA LEU A 26 0.11 8.74 12.15
C LEU A 26 -1.25 8.02 12.07
N PRO A 27 -2.35 8.66 12.55
CA PRO A 27 -3.70 8.08 12.53
C PRO A 27 -4.34 8.22 11.13
N LEU A 28 -3.70 7.64 10.11
CA LEU A 28 -4.08 7.77 8.70
C LEU A 28 -5.08 6.70 8.24
N GLY A 29 -5.36 5.69 9.06
CA GLY A 29 -6.23 4.57 8.68
C GLY A 29 -5.66 3.75 7.52
N LEU A 30 -4.34 3.56 7.49
CA LEU A 30 -3.67 2.75 6.48
C LEU A 30 -3.76 1.27 6.87
N ASP A 31 -4.27 0.44 5.97
CA ASP A 31 -4.19 -1.02 6.13
C ASP A 31 -2.79 -1.48 5.72
N VAL A 32 -1.94 -1.77 6.71
CA VAL A 32 -0.57 -2.20 6.46
C VAL A 32 -0.54 -3.66 6.08
N TRP A 33 -0.05 -3.96 4.88
CA TRP A 33 0.07 -5.31 4.35
C TRP A 33 1.45 -5.90 4.65
N GLU A 34 2.50 -5.21 4.23
CA GLU A 34 3.89 -5.64 4.50
C GLU A 34 4.69 -4.52 5.14
N ARG A 35 5.59 -4.91 6.04
CA ARG A 35 6.49 -4.00 6.73
C ARG A 35 7.92 -4.36 6.36
N HIS A 36 8.58 -3.46 5.65
CA HIS A 36 10.01 -3.52 5.41
C HIS A 36 10.72 -2.47 6.29
N PRO A 37 12.02 -2.65 6.56
CA PRO A 37 12.79 -1.67 7.34
C PRO A 37 12.80 -0.29 6.69
N ASP A 38 12.84 -0.23 5.36
CA ASP A 38 12.96 1.02 4.60
C ASP A 38 11.67 1.41 3.86
N ALA A 39 10.59 0.63 3.98
CA ALA A 39 9.33 0.90 3.29
C ALA A 39 8.14 0.16 3.92
N LEU A 40 6.93 0.65 3.67
CA LEU A 40 5.68 -0.01 4.05
C LEU A 40 4.87 -0.31 2.79
N VAL A 41 4.36 -1.52 2.65
CA VAL A 41 3.31 -1.81 1.67
C VAL A 41 1.98 -1.66 2.38
N VAL A 42 1.13 -0.77 1.87
CA VAL A 42 -0.17 -0.48 2.45
C VAL A 42 -1.26 -0.55 1.40
N ALA A 43 -2.45 -0.93 1.84
CA ALA A 43 -3.69 -0.81 1.09
C ALA A 43 -4.41 0.46 1.57
N ALA A 44 -4.60 1.42 0.66
CA ALA A 44 -5.31 2.65 0.99
C ALA A 44 -6.12 3.16 -0.20
N PRO A 45 -7.20 3.93 0.02
CA PRO A 45 -7.91 4.61 -1.05
C PRO A 45 -6.99 5.57 -1.79
N GLU A 46 -7.22 5.76 -3.08
CA GLU A 46 -6.44 6.70 -3.92
C GLU A 46 -6.34 8.10 -3.30
N GLY A 47 -7.43 8.60 -2.69
CA GLY A 47 -7.43 9.89 -2.01
C GLY A 47 -6.45 9.98 -0.85
N VAL A 48 -6.33 8.91 -0.03
CA VAL A 48 -5.39 8.87 1.09
C VAL A 48 -3.95 8.84 0.59
N LEU A 49 -3.68 8.08 -0.47
CA LEU A 49 -2.37 8.02 -1.12
C LEU A 49 -1.99 9.38 -1.74
N ALA A 50 -2.91 10.05 -2.41
CA ALA A 50 -2.69 11.39 -2.96
C ALA A 50 -2.44 12.43 -1.86
N ASP A 51 -3.15 12.34 -0.73
CA ASP A 51 -2.92 13.20 0.44
C ASP A 51 -1.52 12.99 1.04
N LEU A 52 -1.05 11.74 1.13
CA LEU A 52 0.29 11.40 1.61
C LEU A 52 1.39 12.04 0.75
N GLU A 53 1.30 11.92 -0.58
CA GLU A 53 2.24 12.57 -1.50
C GLU A 53 2.16 14.08 -1.42
N ARG A 54 0.94 14.64 -1.39
CA ARG A 54 0.70 16.08 -1.33
C ARG A 54 1.28 16.72 -0.05
N ARG A 55 1.22 15.99 1.07
CA ARG A 55 1.82 16.41 2.34
C ARG A 55 3.33 16.14 2.41
N GLY A 56 3.89 15.42 1.44
CA GLY A 56 5.30 15.03 1.42
C GLY A 56 5.68 14.07 2.55
N LEU A 57 4.72 13.34 3.10
CA LEU A 57 4.94 12.45 4.26
C LEU A 57 5.67 11.16 3.88
N ALA A 58 5.42 10.65 2.68
CA ALA A 58 6.08 9.49 2.11
C ALA A 58 6.04 9.56 0.59
N ARG A 59 7.02 8.92 -0.06
CA ARG A 59 6.96 8.65 -1.49
C ARG A 59 6.02 7.48 -1.71
N VAL A 60 4.96 7.70 -2.48
CA VAL A 60 3.98 6.66 -2.79
C VAL A 60 4.31 6.03 -4.13
N GLN A 61 4.54 4.73 -4.13
CA GLN A 61 4.72 3.95 -5.34
C GLN A 61 3.53 2.99 -5.48
N ARG A 62 2.58 3.38 -6.33
CA ARG A 62 1.37 2.59 -6.62
C ARG A 62 1.78 1.38 -7.45
N TRP A 63 1.41 0.19 -6.99
CA TRP A 63 1.70 -1.05 -7.73
C TRP A 63 0.48 -1.51 -8.50
N ALA A 64 -0.62 -1.77 -7.81
CA ALA A 64 -1.86 -2.27 -8.38
C ALA A 64 -3.04 -1.94 -7.47
N THR A 65 -4.26 -2.09 -7.97
CA THR A 65 -5.44 -2.13 -7.10
C THR A 65 -5.42 -3.41 -6.25
N ARG A 66 -6.13 -3.39 -5.12
CA ARG A 66 -6.28 -4.56 -4.26
C ARG A 66 -6.84 -5.76 -5.02
N GLU A 67 -7.83 -5.52 -5.88
CA GLU A 67 -8.46 -6.55 -6.72
C GLU A 67 -7.45 -7.18 -7.68
N GLU A 68 -6.61 -6.39 -8.33
CA GLU A 68 -5.55 -6.88 -9.22
C GLU A 68 -4.46 -7.65 -8.47
N TYR A 69 -4.08 -7.17 -7.27
CA TYR A 69 -3.07 -7.82 -6.44
C TYR A 69 -3.57 -9.16 -5.87
N GLU A 70 -4.84 -9.24 -5.46
CA GLU A 70 -5.49 -10.49 -5.06
C GLU A 70 -5.73 -11.42 -6.27
N ALA A 71 -5.97 -10.86 -7.46
CA ALA A 71 -6.13 -11.62 -8.69
C ALA A 71 -4.81 -12.11 -9.30
N GLN A 72 -3.66 -11.59 -8.85
CA GLN A 72 -2.34 -12.05 -9.27
C GLN A 72 -2.06 -13.42 -8.61
N PRO A 73 -2.08 -14.54 -9.37
CA PRO A 73 -1.88 -15.86 -8.79
C PRO A 73 -0.40 -16.04 -8.45
N GLY A 74 -0.05 -15.88 -7.18
CA GLY A 74 1.27 -16.18 -6.63
C GLY A 74 1.54 -17.68 -6.40
N ALA A 75 0.77 -18.59 -7.00
CA ALA A 75 1.05 -20.02 -6.97
C ALA A 75 0.56 -20.70 -8.27
N PRO A 76 1.38 -21.55 -8.91
CA PRO A 76 0.86 -22.44 -9.94
C PRO A 76 -0.19 -23.36 -9.30
N PRO A 77 -1.38 -23.59 -9.90
CA PRO A 77 -2.07 -24.84 -9.63
C PRO A 77 -1.11 -25.92 -10.12
N ALA A 78 -0.54 -26.67 -9.17
CA ALA A 78 0.17 -27.89 -9.48
C ALA A 78 -0.68 -28.69 -10.46
N ASP A 79 -0.06 -29.07 -11.56
CA ASP A 79 -0.52 -30.10 -12.48
C ASP A 79 -1.16 -31.22 -11.65
N GLY A 80 -2.49 -31.22 -11.67
CA GLY A 80 -3.35 -32.11 -10.90
C GLY A 80 -4.27 -32.81 -11.88
N ASP A 81 -3.63 -33.46 -12.85
CA ASP A 81 -4.24 -34.45 -13.73
C ASP A 81 -4.65 -35.68 -12.89
N PRO A 82 -5.90 -36.13 -13.03
CA PRO A 82 -6.11 -37.55 -13.28
C PRO A 82 -6.97 -37.85 -14.53
#